data_AF-A0A914RVK7-F1
#
_entry.id   AF-A0A914RVK7-F1
#
_cell.length_a   1.000
_cell.length_b   1.000
_cell.length_c   1.000
_cell.angle_alpha   90.00
_cell.angle_beta   90.00
_cell.angle_gamma   90.00
#
_symmetry.space_group_name_H-M   'P 1'
#
loop_
_entity.id
_entity.type
_entity.pdbx_description
1 polymer ?
#
loop_
_entity_poly.entity_id
_entity_poly.type
_entity_poly.pdbx_seq_one_letter_code
_entity_poly.pdbx_strand_id
1 'polypeptide(L)'
;MARHRIRFRYGGQDDDTSLDMAFSKKRIEDRKTWLTSWMAGLTEEYLYDKDTHVVSFKDFVNKELVLFSNLDNERSIPSLVDGLKPGQRKVLFTCFKRADKKEVKVAQLAGAVGEMSAYHHGEI
;
A
#
# COMPACT_ATOMS: atom_id res chain seq x y z
N MET A 1 -8.68 -12.91 -24.11
CA MET A 1 -7.96 -11.68 -23.63
C MET A 1 -8.89 -10.50 -23.31
N ALA A 2 -10.15 -10.45 -23.75
CA ALA A 2 -11.02 -9.29 -23.52
C ALA A 2 -11.33 -8.98 -22.04
N ARG A 3 -11.52 -10.02 -21.21
CA ARG A 3 -11.76 -9.88 -19.76
C ARG A 3 -10.64 -9.15 -19.00
N HIS A 4 -9.38 -9.41 -19.36
CA HIS A 4 -8.22 -8.88 -18.63
C HIS A 4 -7.69 -7.56 -19.19
N ARG A 5 -8.37 -7.00 -20.21
CA ARG A 5 -8.00 -5.70 -20.80
C ARG A 5 -8.98 -4.64 -20.33
N ILE A 6 -8.50 -3.73 -19.50
CA ILE A 6 -9.23 -2.56 -19.02
C ILE A 6 -8.65 -1.34 -19.73
N ARG A 7 -9.50 -0.56 -20.42
CA ARG A 7 -9.05 0.64 -21.12
C ARG A 7 -9.15 1.84 -20.20
N PHE A 8 -8.13 2.67 -20.20
CA PHE A 8 -8.24 4.00 -19.61
C PHE A 8 -9.01 4.93 -20.54
N ARG A 9 -10.01 5.63 -20.01
CA ARG A 9 -10.73 6.68 -20.73
C ARG A 9 -10.44 8.01 -20.05
N TYR A 10 -9.87 8.93 -20.82
CA TYR A 10 -9.71 10.31 -20.39
C TYR A 10 -11.07 11.03 -20.44
N GLY A 11 -11.50 11.59 -19.31
CA GLY A 11 -12.77 12.27 -19.10
C GLY A 11 -12.68 13.80 -19.04
N GLY A 12 -11.48 14.38 -19.23
CA GLY A 12 -11.26 15.83 -19.21
C GLY A 12 -10.52 16.33 -17.97
N GLN A 13 -10.80 17.58 -17.60
CA GLN A 13 -10.03 18.32 -16.59
C GLN A 13 -9.91 17.63 -15.23
N ASP A 14 -10.93 16.89 -14.80
CA ASP A 14 -10.93 16.15 -13.54
C ASP A 14 -9.82 15.08 -13.47
N ASP A 15 -9.54 14.44 -14.60
CA ASP A 15 -8.48 13.44 -14.72
C ASP A 15 -7.10 14.11 -14.60
N ASP A 16 -6.92 15.25 -15.26
CA ASP A 16 -5.68 16.03 -15.17
C ASP A 16 -5.42 16.50 -13.75
N THR A 17 -6.44 17.05 -13.09
CA THR A 17 -6.34 17.52 -11.72
C THR A 17 -6.04 16.37 -10.74
N SER A 18 -6.57 15.17 -10.99
CA SER A 18 -6.30 13.98 -10.17
C SER A 18 -4.86 13.49 -10.34
N LEU A 19 -4.36 13.43 -11.59
CA LEU A 19 -2.99 13.05 -11.87
C LEU A 19 -1.98 14.08 -11.32
N ASP A 20 -2.26 15.37 -11.50
CA ASP A 20 -1.42 16.43 -10.96
C ASP A 20 -1.38 16.40 -9.42
N MET A 21 -2.52 16.17 -8.75
CA MET A 21 -2.55 15.99 -7.28
C MET A 21 -1.66 14.83 -6.84
N ALA A 22 -1.76 13.69 -7.53
CA ALA A 22 -1.02 12.48 -7.20
C ALA A 22 0.50 12.61 -7.38
N PHE A 23 0.96 13.21 -8.49
CA PHE A 23 2.37 13.14 -8.88
C PHE A 23 3.13 14.46 -8.76
N SER A 24 2.44 15.61 -8.67
CA SER A 24 3.10 16.89 -8.54
C SER A 24 3.80 17.02 -7.19
N LYS A 25 5.09 17.35 -7.23
CA LYS A 25 5.88 17.63 -6.03
C LYS A 25 5.38 18.87 -5.26
N LYS A 26 4.56 19.72 -5.90
CA LYS A 26 4.02 20.94 -5.29
C LYS A 26 2.72 20.72 -4.52
N ARG A 27 2.07 19.56 -4.65
CA ARG A 27 0.72 19.28 -4.11
C ARG A 27 0.74 18.36 -2.89
N ILE A 28 1.69 18.58 -2.00
CA ILE A 28 1.88 17.76 -0.79
C ILE A 28 0.69 17.91 0.17
N GLU A 29 0.24 19.13 0.45
CA GLU A 29 -0.88 19.37 1.38
C GLU A 29 -2.21 18.83 0.84
N ASP A 30 -2.42 18.91 -0.47
CA ASP A 30 -3.58 18.31 -1.13
C ASP A 30 -3.61 16.79 -0.93
N ARG A 31 -2.45 16.11 -1.08
CA ARG A 31 -2.35 14.66 -0.82
C ARG A 31 -2.64 14.29 0.62
N LYS A 32 -2.22 15.11 1.59
CA LYS A 32 -2.55 14.88 3.01
C LYS A 32 -4.05 14.95 3.24
N THR A 33 -4.71 15.98 2.70
CA THR A 33 -6.17 16.16 2.82
C THR A 33 -6.92 15.02 2.14
N TRP A 34 -6.47 14.64 0.95
CA TRP A 34 -7.01 13.53 0.16
C TRP A 34 -6.94 12.19 0.92
N LEU A 35 -5.77 11.83 1.45
CA LEU A 35 -5.60 10.60 2.23
C LEU A 35 -6.41 10.63 3.52
N THR A 36 -6.44 11.76 4.22
CA THR A 36 -7.23 11.92 5.46
C THR A 36 -8.71 11.72 5.20
N SER A 37 -9.22 12.30 4.11
CA SER A 37 -10.62 12.17 3.71
C SER A 37 -10.98 10.73 3.35
N TRP A 38 -10.09 10.05 2.62
CA TRP A 38 -10.25 8.63 2.27
C TRP A 38 -10.27 7.73 3.52
N MET A 39 -9.36 7.95 4.47
CA MET A 39 -9.30 7.19 5.73
C MET A 39 -10.52 7.40 6.62
N ALA A 40 -11.22 8.54 6.53
CA ALA A 40 -12.44 8.81 7.29
C ALA A 40 -13.68 8.10 6.70
N GLY A 41 -13.66 7.81 5.40
CA GLY A 41 -14.78 7.28 4.65
C GLY A 41 -14.63 5.81 4.27
N LEU A 42 -14.04 4.97 5.14
CA LEU A 42 -13.70 3.55 4.91
C LEU A 42 -14.87 2.72 4.33
N THR A 43 -15.11 2.86 3.04
CA THR A 43 -15.94 1.98 2.23
C THR A 43 -14.99 1.13 1.41
N GLU A 44 -15.07 -0.20 1.60
CA GLU A 44 -14.32 -1.19 0.81
C GLU A 44 -14.88 -1.27 -0.62
N GLU A 45 -14.79 -0.17 -1.37
CA GLU A 45 -15.18 -0.14 -2.78
C GLU A 45 -14.00 -0.64 -3.63
N TYR A 46 -14.19 -1.79 -4.28
CA TYR A 46 -13.21 -2.34 -5.19
C TYR A 46 -13.40 -1.75 -6.60
N LEU A 47 -12.31 -1.25 -7.20
CA LEU A 47 -12.35 -0.63 -8.52
C LEU A 47 -12.72 -1.62 -9.65
N TYR A 48 -12.37 -2.89 -9.49
CA TYR A 48 -12.51 -3.90 -10.54
C TYR A 48 -13.56 -4.95 -10.18
N ASP A 49 -14.62 -5.00 -10.97
CA ASP A 49 -15.60 -6.08 -10.96
C ASP A 49 -15.46 -7.01 -12.19
N LYS A 50 -16.41 -7.93 -12.38
CA LYS A 50 -16.37 -8.90 -13.48
C LYS A 50 -16.54 -8.26 -14.86
N ASP A 51 -17.17 -7.09 -14.93
CA ASP A 51 -17.62 -6.43 -16.16
C ASP A 51 -16.90 -5.10 -16.41
N THR A 52 -15.92 -4.77 -15.56
CA THR A 52 -15.09 -3.58 -15.69
C THR A 52 -14.19 -3.69 -16.91
N HIS A 53 -14.53 -2.91 -17.94
CA HIS A 53 -13.76 -2.84 -19.18
C HIS A 53 -13.15 -1.46 -19.44
N VAL A 54 -13.57 -0.44 -18.69
CA VAL A 54 -13.11 0.94 -18.81
C VAL A 54 -13.00 1.57 -17.44
N VAL A 55 -11.92 2.31 -17.19
CA VAL A 55 -11.67 3.06 -15.96
C VAL A 55 -11.22 4.47 -16.32
N SER A 56 -11.62 5.49 -15.56
CA SER A 56 -11.11 6.86 -15.71
C SER A 56 -9.81 7.07 -14.93
N PHE A 57 -9.00 8.07 -15.27
CA PHE A 57 -7.79 8.35 -14.47
C PHE A 57 -8.17 8.83 -13.07
N LYS A 58 -9.23 9.63 -12.93
CA LYS A 58 -9.80 10.01 -11.65
C LYS A 58 -10.17 8.80 -10.80
N ASP A 59 -10.87 7.82 -11.35
CA ASP A 59 -11.27 6.61 -10.60
C ASP A 59 -10.05 5.79 -10.20
N PHE A 60 -9.10 5.59 -11.11
CA PHE A 60 -7.87 4.89 -10.79
C PHE A 60 -7.09 5.59 -9.66
N VAL A 61 -6.92 6.90 -9.74
CA VAL A 61 -6.23 7.67 -8.69
C VAL A 61 -6.96 7.51 -7.36
N ASN A 62 -8.26 7.75 -7.33
CA ASN A 62 -9.03 7.85 -6.09
C ASN A 62 -9.53 6.51 -5.53
N LYS A 63 -9.48 5.40 -6.28
CA LYS A 63 -9.93 4.08 -5.83
C LYS A 63 -8.82 3.03 -5.79
N GLU A 64 -7.73 3.18 -6.54
CA GLU A 64 -6.62 2.21 -6.55
C GLU A 64 -5.29 2.81 -6.09
N LEU A 65 -4.86 3.95 -6.64
CA LEU A 65 -3.59 4.59 -6.25
C LEU A 65 -3.60 5.09 -4.80
N VAL A 66 -4.77 5.47 -4.29
CA VAL A 66 -4.96 5.84 -2.88
C VAL A 66 -4.61 4.68 -1.94
N LEU A 67 -4.94 3.44 -2.32
CA LEU A 67 -4.64 2.24 -1.53
C LEU A 67 -3.13 2.05 -1.41
N PHE A 68 -2.41 2.19 -2.52
CA PHE A 68 -0.95 2.14 -2.53
C PHE A 68 -0.36 3.25 -1.66
N SER A 69 -0.88 4.47 -1.77
CA SER A 69 -0.37 5.63 -1.01
C SER A 69 -0.58 5.47 0.50
N ASN A 70 -1.73 4.92 0.92
CA ASN A 70 -1.98 4.59 2.32
C ASN A 70 -1.06 3.45 2.79
N LEU A 71 -0.93 2.36 2.01
CA LEU A 71 -0.04 1.25 2.34
C LEU A 71 1.43 1.70 2.41
N ASP A 72 1.81 2.68 1.60
CA ASP A 72 3.14 3.30 1.66
C ASP A 72 3.37 4.02 2.99
N ASN A 73 2.37 4.76 3.48
CA ASN A 73 2.44 5.35 4.82
C ASN A 73 2.50 4.28 5.91
N GLU A 74 1.63 3.25 5.86
CA GLU A 74 1.60 2.17 6.86
C GLU A 74 2.93 1.43 6.97
N ARG A 75 3.60 1.17 5.84
CA ARG A 75 4.89 0.48 5.85
C ARG A 75 6.07 1.41 6.16
N SER A 76 5.91 2.73 5.97
CA SER A 76 7.01 3.70 6.09
C SER A 76 7.03 4.46 7.42
N ILE A 77 5.87 4.70 8.03
CA ILE A 77 5.70 5.46 9.27
C ILE A 77 5.48 4.48 10.44
N PRO A 78 6.26 4.57 11.53
CA PRO A 78 6.09 3.67 12.67
C PRO A 78 4.83 3.97 13.48
N SER A 79 4.37 2.99 14.24
CA SER A 79 3.31 3.19 15.23
C SER A 79 3.84 3.93 16.46
N LEU A 80 3.02 4.78 17.07
CA LEU A 80 3.33 5.48 18.31
C LEU A 80 3.57 4.50 19.48
N VAL A 81 2.87 3.37 19.50
CA VAL A 81 2.84 2.44 20.65
C VAL A 81 4.18 1.73 20.84
N ASP A 82 4.80 1.28 19.75
CA ASP A 82 6.03 0.48 19.79
C ASP A 82 7.21 1.11 19.04
N GLY A 83 6.98 2.17 18.27
CA GLY A 83 8.01 2.81 17.45
C GLY A 83 8.44 1.98 16.23
N LEU A 84 7.71 0.91 15.87
CA LEU A 84 8.10 -0.03 14.83
C LEU A 84 7.29 0.15 13.55
N LYS A 85 7.97 -0.01 12.42
CA LYS A 85 7.34 -0.27 11.14
C LYS A 85 6.87 -1.73 11.07
N PRO A 86 5.86 -2.08 10.24
CA PRO A 86 5.38 -3.46 10.12
C PRO A 86 6.48 -4.50 9.87
N GLY A 87 7.46 -4.22 9.00
CA GLY A 87 8.58 -5.14 8.74
C GLY A 87 9.42 -5.41 9.99
N GLN A 88 9.76 -4.37 10.75
CA GLN A 88 10.53 -4.50 11.99
C GLN A 88 9.74 -5.28 13.06
N ARG A 89 8.43 -5.00 13.17
CA ARG A 89 7.53 -5.72 14.09
C ARG A 89 7.46 -7.21 13.74
N LYS A 90 7.41 -7.56 12.46
CA LYS A 90 7.43 -8.96 11.96
C LYS A 90 8.74 -9.68 12.29
N VAL A 91 9.89 -8.98 12.18
CA VAL A 91 11.19 -9.52 12.61
C VAL A 91 11.17 -9.85 14.11
N LEU A 92 10.80 -8.89 14.96
CA LEU A 92 10.77 -9.11 16.41
C LEU A 92 9.76 -10.17 16.84
N PHE A 93 8.55 -10.16 16.26
CA PHE A 93 7.56 -11.21 16.46
C PHE A 93 8.15 -12.61 16.19
N THR A 94 8.87 -12.75 15.08
CA THR A 94 9.50 -14.03 14.70
C THR A 94 10.58 -14.43 15.69
N CYS A 95 11.43 -13.49 16.12
CA CYS A 95 12.44 -13.74 17.15
C CYS A 95 11.81 -14.21 18.48
N PHE A 96 10.72 -13.57 18.92
CA PHE A 96 10.00 -13.97 20.13
C PHE A 96 9.36 -15.35 19.96
N LYS A 97 8.77 -15.64 18.80
CA LYS A 97 8.10 -16.92 18.52
C LYS A 97 9.07 -18.10 18.44
N ARG A 98 10.28 -17.89 17.89
CA ARG A 98 11.32 -18.92 17.82
C ARG A 98 12.05 -19.13 19.15
N ALA A 99 12.14 -18.07 19.97
CA ALA A 99 12.80 -18.09 21.28
C ALA A 99 14.23 -18.65 21.27
N ASP A 100 14.94 -18.49 20.15
CA ASP A 100 16.30 -18.98 19.94
C ASP A 100 17.25 -18.40 21.00
N LYS A 101 18.07 -19.27 21.62
CA LYS A 101 19.08 -18.87 22.64
C LYS A 101 20.49 -18.76 22.08
N LYS A 102 20.71 -19.35 20.90
CA LYS A 102 21.97 -19.28 20.16
C LYS A 102 21.80 -18.30 19.01
N GLU A 103 22.91 -17.74 18.55
CA GLU A 103 22.92 -16.89 17.37
C GLU A 103 22.45 -17.65 16.11
N VAL A 104 21.77 -16.92 15.22
CA VAL A 104 21.27 -17.42 13.94
C VAL A 104 21.77 -16.50 12.85
N LYS A 105 22.18 -17.07 11.71
CA LYS A 105 22.62 -16.28 10.55
C LYS A 105 21.47 -15.41 10.04
N VAL A 106 21.74 -14.14 9.75
CA VAL A 106 20.72 -13.17 9.29
C VAL A 106 19.90 -13.70 8.10
N ALA A 107 20.54 -14.33 7.11
CA ALA A 107 19.84 -14.91 5.97
C ALA A 107 18.84 -16.02 6.34
N GLN A 108 19.16 -16.84 7.36
CA GLN A 108 18.24 -17.88 7.84
C GLN A 108 17.09 -17.26 8.64
N LEU A 109 17.37 -16.22 9.43
CA LEU A 109 16.35 -15.48 10.16
C LEU A 109 15.40 -14.77 9.20
N ALA A 110 15.90 -14.15 8.12
CA ALA A 110 15.09 -13.48 7.11
C ALA A 110 14.09 -14.45 6.44
N GLY A 111 14.53 -15.65 6.05
CA GLY A 111 13.64 -16.68 5.51
C GLY A 111 12.56 -17.12 6.51
N ALA A 112 12.94 -17.30 7.78
CA ALA A 112 11.99 -17.63 8.83
C ALA A 112 10.97 -16.50 9.08
N VAL A 113 11.39 -15.23 8.99
CA VAL A 113 10.50 -14.07 9.09
C VAL A 113 9.50 -14.08 7.94
N GLY A 114 9.95 -14.34 6.70
CA GLY A 114 9.10 -14.46 5.52
C GLY A 114 7.96 -15.47 5.73
N GLU A 115 8.33 -16.69 6.13
CA GLU A 115 7.40 -17.80 6.38
C GLU A 115 6.47 -17.52 7.57
N MET A 116 7.04 -17.22 8.74
CA MET A 116 6.28 -17.21 10.01
C MET A 116 5.39 -15.98 10.18
N SER A 117 5.73 -14.88 9.51
CA SER A 117 5.01 -13.62 9.63
C SER A 117 4.19 -13.25 8.38
N ALA A 118 4.20 -14.10 7.34
CA ALA A 118 3.63 -13.81 6.03
C ALA A 118 4.11 -12.44 5.50
N TYR A 119 5.41 -12.29 5.33
CA TYR A 119 6.01 -11.09 4.75
C TYR A 119 6.14 -11.25 3.23
N HIS A 120 5.43 -10.40 2.48
CA HIS A 120 5.26 -10.56 1.03
C HIS A 120 6.14 -9.62 0.18
N HIS A 121 7.12 -8.92 0.77
CA HIS A 121 7.97 -7.95 0.06
C HIS A 121 9.39 -8.44 -0.22
N GLY A 122 9.62 -9.76 -0.17
CA GLY A 122 10.93 -10.36 -0.37
C GLY A 122 11.79 -10.40 0.89
N GLU A 123 12.95 -11.06 0.80
CA GLU A 123 13.86 -11.32 1.93
C GLU A 123 15.07 -10.35 1.97
N ILE A 124 15.09 -9.33 1.10
CA ILE A 124 16.21 -8.38 0.89
C ILE A 124 15.88 -7.02 1.50
#